data_AF-A0A5N0TDM8-F1
#
_entry.id   AF-A0A5N0TDM8-F1
#
_cell.length_a   1.000
_cell.length_b   1.000
_cell.length_c   1.000
_cell.angle_alpha   90.00
_cell.angle_beta   90.00
_cell.angle_gamma   90.00
#
_symmetry.space_group_name_H-M   'P 1'
#
loop_
_entity.id
_entity.type
_entity.pdbx_description
1 polymer ?
#
loop_
_entity_poly.entity_id
_entity_poly.type
_entity_poly.pdbx_seq_one_letter_code
_entity_poly.pdbx_strand_id
1 'polypeptide(L)'
;MNVNMNRKQDGMTLIEVLIALAVLSIGMVGMAAMHMQTLKYVHSAHYRSVASTVALDLEERLWLNLATRDSGCPDTSGGTDAPVGQLRTHWNRSSVGGEDWNWSTADMVKIPNLTVTTGFILPSASVVNVPVTFTWSENRFSAGGEGEESTTESFTYNLRVMCRPT
;
A
#
# COMPACT_ATOMS: atom_id res chain seq x y z
N MET A 1 -30.84 63.73 10.49
CA MET A 1 -29.52 63.26 10.97
C MET A 1 -28.85 62.51 9.83
N ASN A 2 -27.69 62.95 9.36
CA ASN A 2 -26.93 62.16 8.38
C ASN A 2 -25.44 62.25 8.76
N VAL A 3 -24.86 61.13 9.17
CA VAL A 3 -23.47 61.04 9.63
C VAL A 3 -22.61 60.69 8.42
N ASN A 4 -21.82 61.65 7.95
CA ASN A 4 -20.89 61.43 6.84
C ASN A 4 -19.61 60.76 7.37
N MET A 5 -19.51 59.44 7.19
CA MET A 5 -18.30 58.66 7.52
C MET A 5 -17.28 58.79 6.38
N ASN A 6 -16.50 59.87 6.39
CA ASN A 6 -15.30 59.97 5.56
C ASN A 6 -14.15 59.21 6.24
N ARG A 7 -14.05 57.90 5.99
CA ARG A 7 -12.91 57.10 6.46
C ARG A 7 -11.65 57.53 5.70
N LYS A 8 -10.66 58.07 6.41
CA LYS A 8 -9.33 58.33 5.86
C LYS A 8 -8.68 56.99 5.51
N GLN A 9 -8.25 56.82 4.27
CA GLN A 9 -7.34 55.75 3.88
C GLN A 9 -5.93 56.16 4.29
N ASP A 10 -5.37 55.49 5.30
CA ASP A 10 -3.95 55.60 5.60
C ASP A 10 -3.18 54.74 4.58
N GLY A 11 -2.16 55.33 3.97
CA GLY A 11 -1.31 54.66 2.98
C GLY A 11 -0.43 53.59 3.64
N MET A 12 -0.16 52.51 2.91
CA MET A 12 0.71 51.44 3.40
C MET A 12 2.16 51.91 3.49
N THR A 13 2.82 51.59 4.60
CA THR A 13 4.24 51.93 4.79
C THR A 13 5.13 50.88 4.12
N LEU A 14 6.33 51.26 3.67
CA LEU A 14 7.27 50.32 3.03
C LEU A 14 7.70 49.18 3.99
N ILE A 15 7.78 49.47 5.29
CA ILE A 15 8.12 48.47 6.32
C ILE A 15 7.00 47.44 6.51
N GLU A 16 5.74 47.84 6.36
CA GLU A 16 4.57 46.96 6.46
C GLU A 16 4.53 45.92 5.35
N VAL A 17 4.84 46.33 4.11
CA VAL A 17 4.94 45.41 2.96
C VAL A 17 6.11 44.44 3.13
N LEU A 18 7.25 44.89 3.65
CA LEU A 18 8.40 44.02 3.93
C LEU A 18 8.09 42.97 4.99
N ILE A 19 7.39 43.36 6.07
CA ILE A 19 6.96 42.41 7.10
C ILE A 19 5.93 41.42 6.53
N ALA A 20 4.97 41.89 5.72
CA ALA A 20 3.99 41.02 5.08
C ALA A 20 4.64 39.97 4.15
N LEU A 21 5.63 40.38 3.35
CA LEU A 21 6.39 39.47 2.48
C LEU A 21 7.24 38.49 3.30
N ALA A 22 7.84 38.94 4.41
CA ALA A 22 8.59 38.07 5.30
C ALA A 22 7.68 36.97 5.89
N VAL A 23 6.54 37.35 6.46
CA VAL A 23 5.56 36.39 7.01
C VAL A 23 5.02 35.45 5.93
N LEU A 24 4.70 35.96 4.74
CA LEU A 24 4.20 35.16 3.62
C LEU A 24 5.22 34.14 3.14
N SER A 25 6.50 34.52 3.03
CA SER A 25 7.56 33.60 2.61
C SER A 25 7.75 32.45 3.61
N ILE A 26 7.71 32.74 4.92
CA ILE A 26 7.77 31.74 5.98
C ILE A 26 6.55 30.80 5.90
N GLY A 27 5.36 31.37 5.70
CA GLY A 27 4.12 30.58 5.53
C GLY A 27 4.17 29.64 4.32
N MET A 28 4.73 30.10 3.19
CA MET A 28 4.82 29.30 1.96
C MET A 28 5.79 28.13 2.10
N VAL A 29 6.92 28.32 2.79
CA VAL A 29 7.86 27.23 3.11
C VAL A 29 7.19 26.18 4.00
N GLY A 30 6.39 26.61 4.98
CA GLY A 30 5.60 25.71 5.82
C GLY A 30 4.59 24.87 5.02
N MET A 31 3.87 25.48 4.09
CA MET A 31 2.93 24.75 3.21
C MET A 31 3.64 23.75 2.29
N ALA A 32 4.79 24.13 1.71
CA ALA A 32 5.56 23.23 0.85
C ALA A 32 6.01 21.96 1.61
N ALA A 33 6.46 22.11 2.86
CA ALA A 33 6.80 20.96 3.70
C ALA A 33 5.59 20.05 3.97
N MET A 34 4.41 20.62 4.24
CA MET A 34 3.17 19.84 4.38
C MET A 34 2.80 19.11 3.08
N HIS A 35 2.92 19.77 1.92
CA HIS A 35 2.65 19.15 0.62
C HIS A 35 3.53 17.93 0.35
N MET A 36 4.83 17.98 0.69
CA MET A 36 5.71 16.82 0.56
C MET A 36 5.24 15.64 1.41
N GLN A 37 4.80 15.92 2.65
CA GLN A 37 4.27 14.88 3.53
C GLN A 37 2.94 14.31 2.99
N THR A 38 2.07 15.13 2.40
CA THR A 38 0.85 14.66 1.74
C THR A 38 1.16 13.69 0.60
N LEU A 39 2.15 13.99 -0.25
CA LEU A 39 2.56 13.11 -1.33
C LEU A 39 3.02 11.74 -0.82
N LYS A 40 3.77 11.71 0.29
CA LYS A 40 4.16 10.46 0.96
C LYS A 40 2.95 9.62 1.37
N TYR A 41 1.96 10.26 1.99
CA TYR A 41 0.74 9.56 2.42
C TYR A 41 -0.12 9.06 1.25
N VAL A 42 -0.29 9.85 0.20
CA VAL A 42 -1.04 9.45 -1.00
C VAL A 42 -0.41 8.22 -1.64
N HIS A 43 0.92 8.18 -1.71
CA HIS A 43 1.64 7.07 -2.30
C HIS A 43 1.53 5.78 -1.47
N SER A 44 1.71 5.87 -0.15
CA SER A 44 1.50 4.75 0.78
C SER A 44 0.05 4.22 0.72
N ALA A 45 -0.95 5.12 0.65
CA ALA A 45 -2.35 4.74 0.49
C ALA A 45 -2.62 4.05 -0.87
N HIS A 46 -2.00 4.54 -1.94
CA HIS A 46 -2.09 3.92 -3.26
C HIS A 46 -1.57 2.46 -3.23
N TYR A 47 -0.40 2.22 -2.64
CA TYR A 47 0.13 0.86 -2.52
C TYR A 47 -0.72 -0.06 -1.66
N ARG A 48 -1.29 0.43 -0.55
CA ARG A 48 -2.27 -0.34 0.23
C ARG A 48 -3.51 -0.71 -0.60
N SER A 49 -4.02 0.22 -1.41
CA SER A 49 -5.18 -0.04 -2.28
C SER A 49 -4.88 -1.10 -3.34
N VAL A 50 -3.70 -1.03 -3.95
CA VAL A 50 -3.22 -2.02 -4.91
C VAL A 50 -3.04 -3.38 -4.22
N ALA A 51 -2.35 -3.42 -3.09
CA ALA A 51 -2.14 -4.65 -2.31
C ALA A 51 -3.48 -5.31 -1.91
N SER A 52 -4.48 -4.51 -1.54
CA SER A 52 -5.83 -5.00 -1.22
C SER A 52 -6.51 -5.63 -2.45
N THR A 53 -6.42 -4.97 -3.60
CA THR A 53 -6.98 -5.50 -4.86
C THR A 53 -6.32 -6.83 -5.24
N VAL A 54 -5.01 -6.91 -5.04
CA VAL A 54 -4.24 -8.12 -5.32
C VAL A 54 -4.52 -9.24 -4.31
N ALA A 55 -4.78 -8.91 -3.04
CA ALA A 55 -5.22 -9.86 -2.03
C ALA A 55 -6.59 -10.48 -2.36
N LEU A 56 -7.49 -9.70 -2.96
CA LEU A 56 -8.81 -10.18 -3.42
C LEU A 56 -8.67 -11.14 -4.62
N ASP A 57 -7.83 -10.84 -5.62
CA ASP A 57 -7.55 -11.79 -6.72
C ASP A 57 -6.94 -13.11 -6.20
N LEU A 58 -6.06 -13.02 -5.19
CA LEU A 58 -5.50 -14.20 -4.51
C LEU A 58 -6.58 -15.06 -3.84
N GLU A 59 -7.50 -14.40 -3.14
CA GLU A 59 -8.65 -15.05 -2.53
C GLU A 59 -9.51 -15.77 -3.58
N GLU A 60 -9.87 -15.08 -4.67
CA GLU A 60 -10.69 -15.65 -5.75
C GLU A 60 -10.02 -16.88 -6.40
N ARG A 61 -8.71 -16.80 -6.69
CA ARG A 61 -7.96 -17.94 -7.23
C ARG A 61 -7.90 -19.11 -6.27
N LEU A 62 -7.77 -18.85 -4.97
CA LEU A 62 -7.79 -19.90 -3.95
C LEU A 62 -9.16 -20.59 -3.91
N TRP A 63 -10.24 -19.81 -3.95
CA TRP A 63 -11.60 -20.35 -4.01
C TRP A 63 -11.84 -21.18 -5.26
N LEU A 64 -11.37 -20.74 -6.43
CA LEU A 64 -11.45 -21.51 -7.67
C LEU A 64 -10.69 -22.84 -7.57
N ASN A 65 -9.46 -22.81 -7.04
CA ASN A 65 -8.69 -24.03 -6.85
C ASN A 65 -9.41 -24.99 -5.90
N LEU A 66 -9.96 -24.47 -4.79
CA LEU A 66 -10.68 -25.28 -3.82
C LEU A 66 -11.98 -25.87 -4.39
N ALA A 67 -12.71 -25.11 -5.21
CA ALA A 67 -13.95 -25.57 -5.85
C ALA A 67 -13.72 -26.75 -6.82
N THR A 68 -12.54 -26.82 -7.44
CA THR A 68 -12.19 -27.93 -8.36
C THR A 68 -11.71 -29.20 -7.65
N ARG A 69 -11.51 -29.17 -6.33
CA ARG A 69 -10.96 -30.31 -5.57
C ARG A 69 -12.04 -31.05 -4.80
N ASP A 70 -12.07 -32.36 -4.96
CA ASP A 70 -12.93 -33.26 -4.17
C ASP A 70 -12.39 -33.54 -2.75
N SER A 71 -11.14 -33.13 -2.45
CA SER A 71 -10.44 -33.47 -1.21
C SER A 71 -10.39 -32.30 -0.21
N GLY A 72 -11.12 -32.42 0.90
CA GLY A 72 -10.86 -31.79 2.22
C GLY A 72 -10.46 -30.30 2.30
N CYS A 73 -9.92 -29.88 3.45
CA CYS A 73 -9.27 -28.57 3.57
C CYS A 73 -8.07 -28.48 2.62
N PRO A 74 -7.76 -27.31 2.03
CA PRO A 74 -6.53 -27.15 1.29
C PRO A 74 -5.34 -27.38 2.22
N ASP A 75 -4.33 -28.11 1.72
CA ASP A 75 -3.07 -28.26 2.43
C ASP A 75 -2.41 -26.89 2.55
N THR A 76 -2.35 -26.40 3.78
CA THR A 76 -1.69 -25.15 4.16
C THR A 76 -0.25 -25.39 4.62
N SER A 77 0.27 -26.61 4.58
CA SER A 77 1.70 -26.81 4.77
C SER A 77 2.41 -26.11 3.61
N GLY A 78 3.25 -25.13 3.90
CA GLY A 78 3.86 -24.22 2.91
C GLY A 78 4.82 -24.86 1.89
N GLY A 79 4.69 -26.16 1.63
CA GLY A 79 5.40 -26.87 0.57
C GLY A 79 5.01 -26.35 -0.82
N THR A 80 5.96 -26.39 -1.76
CA THR A 80 5.78 -25.95 -3.15
C THR A 80 4.79 -26.79 -3.94
N ASP A 81 4.47 -28.00 -3.45
CA ASP A 81 3.56 -28.94 -4.09
C ASP A 81 2.13 -28.86 -3.53
N ALA A 82 1.94 -28.12 -2.42
CA ALA A 82 0.62 -27.79 -1.92
C ALA A 82 -0.05 -26.79 -2.88
N PRO A 83 -1.36 -26.88 -3.12
CA PRO A 83 -2.06 -25.97 -4.04
C PRO A 83 -1.82 -24.50 -3.67
N VAL A 84 -1.83 -24.17 -2.38
CA VAL A 84 -1.56 -22.81 -1.90
C VAL A 84 -0.10 -22.39 -2.14
N GLY A 85 0.84 -23.34 -2.08
CA GLY A 85 2.24 -23.12 -2.46
C GLY A 85 2.42 -22.83 -3.95
N GLN A 86 1.70 -23.54 -4.83
CA GLN A 86 1.68 -23.28 -6.27
C GLN A 86 0.98 -21.96 -6.62
N LEU A 87 -0.10 -21.62 -5.92
CA LEU A 87 -0.73 -20.29 -6.06
C LEU A 87 0.24 -19.19 -5.65
N ARG A 88 0.99 -19.37 -4.56
CA ARG A 88 2.02 -18.41 -4.13
C ARG A 88 3.13 -18.23 -5.16
N THR A 89 3.64 -19.30 -5.77
CA THR A 89 4.70 -19.20 -6.79
C THR A 89 4.19 -18.59 -8.09
N HIS A 90 3.00 -19.00 -8.56
CA HIS A 90 2.35 -18.39 -9.73
C HIS A 90 2.04 -16.91 -9.50
N TRP A 91 1.57 -16.56 -8.30
CA TRP A 91 1.28 -15.19 -7.91
C TRP A 91 2.55 -14.36 -7.82
N ASN A 92 3.59 -14.81 -7.11
CA ASN A 92 4.86 -14.08 -7.00
C ASN A 92 5.45 -13.77 -8.38
N ARG A 93 5.30 -14.69 -9.35
CA ARG A 93 5.72 -14.48 -10.74
C ARG A 93 4.86 -13.46 -11.49
N SER A 94 3.55 -13.41 -11.23
CA SER A 94 2.62 -12.50 -11.90
C SER A 94 2.62 -11.10 -11.26
N SER A 95 2.50 -11.00 -9.94
CA SER A 95 2.41 -9.74 -9.19
C SER A 95 3.72 -8.96 -9.10
N VAL A 96 4.87 -9.64 -9.05
CA VAL A 96 6.20 -9.00 -8.98
C VAL A 96 6.80 -8.78 -10.36
N GLY A 97 6.19 -9.35 -11.41
CA GLY A 97 6.70 -9.29 -12.78
C GLY A 97 7.98 -10.09 -12.93
N GLY A 98 7.86 -11.40 -13.13
CA GLY A 98 8.99 -12.23 -13.52
C GLY A 98 9.63 -11.76 -14.83
N GLU A 99 10.92 -12.03 -14.99
CA GLU A 99 11.76 -11.59 -16.11
C GLU A 99 11.39 -12.23 -17.47
N ASP A 100 10.43 -13.16 -17.48
CA ASP A 100 9.96 -13.83 -18.69
C ASP A 100 8.82 -13.03 -19.34
N TRP A 101 9.17 -12.32 -20.41
CA TRP A 101 8.25 -11.56 -21.26
C TRP A 101 7.11 -12.44 -21.82
N ASN A 102 5.94 -12.39 -21.18
CA ASN A 102 4.69 -12.96 -21.67
C ASN A 102 3.59 -11.89 -21.68
N TRP A 103 2.84 -11.78 -22.77
CA TRP A 103 1.81 -10.75 -22.98
C TRP A 103 0.64 -10.80 -21.98
N SER A 104 0.50 -11.89 -21.23
CA SER A 104 -0.47 -12.05 -20.14
C SER A 104 0.01 -11.57 -18.75
N THR A 105 1.27 -11.12 -18.63
CA THR A 105 1.87 -10.55 -17.41
C THR A 105 2.31 -9.10 -17.60
N ALA A 106 2.04 -8.51 -18.77
CA ALA A 106 2.29 -7.11 -19.03
C ALA A 106 1.27 -6.25 -18.27
N ASP A 107 1.77 -5.34 -17.44
CA ASP A 107 1.02 -4.27 -16.75
C ASP A 107 0.33 -4.61 -15.41
N MET A 108 0.91 -5.51 -14.61
CA MET A 108 0.57 -5.56 -13.19
C MET A 108 1.25 -4.41 -12.42
N VAL A 109 0.50 -3.76 -11.53
CA VAL A 109 0.97 -2.61 -10.75
C VAL A 109 2.19 -3.00 -9.91
N LYS A 110 3.35 -2.48 -10.28
CA LYS A 110 4.62 -2.77 -9.61
C LYS A 110 4.71 -2.02 -8.28
N ILE A 111 4.53 -2.74 -7.18
CA ILE A 111 4.93 -2.26 -5.85
C ILE A 111 6.45 -2.54 -5.71
N PRO A 112 7.29 -1.52 -5.46
CA PRO A 112 8.73 -1.70 -5.34
C PRO A 112 9.09 -2.59 -4.16
N ASN A 113 10.02 -3.54 -4.38
CA ASN A 113 10.50 -4.48 -3.35
C ASN A 113 9.39 -5.26 -2.63
N LEU A 114 8.28 -5.52 -3.31
CA LEU A 114 7.18 -6.29 -2.75
C LEU A 114 7.64 -7.72 -2.46
N THR A 115 7.55 -8.10 -1.20
CA THR A 115 7.75 -9.45 -0.71
C THR A 115 6.43 -9.90 -0.07
N VAL A 116 6.00 -11.12 -0.38
CA VAL A 116 4.79 -11.69 0.22
C VAL A 116 5.13 -12.93 1.00
N THR A 117 4.72 -12.89 2.25
CA THR A 117 4.89 -13.97 3.21
C THR A 117 3.53 -14.47 3.65
N THR A 118 3.28 -15.76 3.51
CA THR A 118 2.07 -16.42 3.99
C THR A 118 2.38 -17.10 5.33
N GLY A 119 1.66 -16.74 6.38
CA GLY A 119 1.62 -17.53 7.60
C GLY A 119 0.57 -18.62 7.45
N PHE A 120 0.91 -19.86 7.81
CA PHE A 120 -0.04 -20.96 7.78
C PHE A 120 -0.29 -21.47 9.19
N ILE A 121 -1.57 -21.55 9.56
CA ILE A 121 -2.02 -22.20 10.79
C ILE A 121 -2.52 -23.60 10.40
N LEU A 122 -2.15 -24.61 11.20
CA LEU A 122 -2.61 -25.98 11.02
C LEU A 122 -4.15 -26.02 10.99
N PRO A 123 -4.77 -26.78 10.07
CA PRO A 123 -6.22 -26.85 9.97
C PRO A 123 -6.80 -27.60 11.18
N SER A 124 -7.19 -26.86 12.21
CA SER A 124 -8.08 -27.36 13.24
C SER A 124 -9.50 -26.86 12.94
N ALA A 125 -10.30 -27.72 12.29
CA ALA A 125 -11.73 -27.55 11.95
C ALA A 125 -12.06 -26.82 10.63
N SER A 126 -13.34 -26.88 10.27
CA SER A 126 -13.99 -26.55 8.98
C SER A 126 -13.72 -25.15 8.41
N VAL A 127 -12.96 -24.30 9.11
CA VAL A 127 -12.57 -22.96 8.68
C VAL A 127 -11.11 -22.73 9.01
N VAL A 128 -10.31 -22.35 8.02
CA VAL A 128 -8.88 -22.05 8.15
C VAL A 128 -8.64 -20.58 7.85
N ASN A 129 -7.94 -19.88 8.73
CA ASN A 129 -7.49 -18.52 8.48
C ASN A 129 -6.03 -18.54 8.01
N VAL A 130 -5.77 -17.98 6.84
CA VAL A 130 -4.45 -17.86 6.21
C VAL A 130 -4.05 -16.39 6.23
N PRO A 131 -3.21 -15.94 7.17
CA PRO A 131 -2.66 -14.59 7.12
C PRO A 131 -1.67 -14.47 5.95
N VAL A 132 -1.98 -13.56 5.03
CA VAL A 132 -1.09 -13.16 3.93
C VAL A 132 -0.54 -11.78 4.26
N THR A 133 0.77 -11.70 4.45
CA THR A 133 1.47 -10.44 4.74
C THR A 133 2.22 -9.97 3.50
N PHE A 134 1.85 -8.77 3.05
CA PHE A 134 2.51 -8.02 2.01
C PHE A 134 3.48 -7.05 2.68
N THR A 135 4.75 -7.12 2.33
CA THR A 135 5.77 -6.18 2.80
C THR A 135 6.42 -5.51 1.61
N TRP A 136 6.52 -4.19 1.61
CA TRP A 136 7.26 -3.45 0.59
C TRP A 136 8.20 -2.45 1.26
N SER A 137 9.26 -2.09 0.56
CA SER A 137 10.25 -1.14 1.06
C SER A 137 10.46 -0.01 0.06
N GLU A 138 10.44 1.22 0.57
CA GLU A 138 10.69 2.42 -0.22
C GLU A 138 12.03 3.07 0.18
N ASN A 139 12.82 3.41 -0.84
CA ASN A 139 14.10 4.12 -0.68
C ASN A 139 14.02 5.59 -1.09
N ARG A 140 12.92 6.03 -1.72
CA ARG A 140 12.79 7.42 -2.19
C ARG A 140 12.55 8.43 -1.05
N PHE A 141 12.14 7.94 0.12
CA PHE A 141 11.84 8.75 1.30
C PHE A 141 12.79 8.48 2.48
N SER A 142 13.75 7.56 2.33
CA SER A 142 14.85 7.46 3.28
C SER A 142 15.69 8.72 3.13
N ALA A 143 15.95 9.43 4.23
CA ALA A 143 16.99 10.46 4.19
C ALA A 143 18.30 9.75 3.82
N GLY A 144 19.05 10.31 2.87
CA GLY A 144 20.17 9.63 2.22
C GLY A 144 21.42 9.49 3.11
N GLY A 145 21.27 9.28 4.42
CA GLY A 145 22.37 9.06 5.35
C GLY A 145 22.94 7.64 5.25
N GLU A 146 24.27 7.53 5.35
CA GLU A 146 24.94 6.23 5.45
C GLU A 146 24.44 5.50 6.71
N GLY A 147 23.70 4.39 6.51
CA GLY A 147 23.15 3.57 7.59
C GLY A 147 21.64 3.70 7.84
N GLU A 148 20.90 4.43 7.00
CA GLU A 148 19.48 4.69 7.22
C GLU A 148 18.57 3.58 6.67
N GLU A 149 17.68 3.07 7.53
CA GLU A 149 16.83 1.92 7.27
C GLU A 149 15.75 2.26 6.24
N SER A 150 15.62 1.42 5.20
CA SER A 150 14.55 1.59 4.21
C SER A 150 13.20 1.50 4.92
N THR A 151 12.34 2.49 4.71
CA THR A 151 10.99 2.49 5.30
C THR A 151 10.23 1.30 4.75
N THR A 152 10.09 0.27 5.58
CA THR A 152 9.40 -0.97 5.25
C THR A 152 7.99 -0.87 5.79
N GLU A 153 7.01 -0.93 4.89
CA GLU A 153 5.60 -1.01 5.26
C GLU A 153 5.11 -2.44 5.13
N SER A 154 4.21 -2.83 6.02
CA SER A 154 3.54 -4.13 5.98
C SER A 154 2.02 -3.96 5.98
N PHE A 155 1.36 -4.83 5.23
CA PHE A 155 -0.08 -4.96 5.15
C PHE A 155 -0.43 -6.44 5.27
N THR A 156 -1.24 -6.81 6.26
CA THR A 156 -1.68 -8.19 6.46
C THR A 156 -3.15 -8.33 6.13
N TYR A 157 -3.46 -9.24 5.22
CA TYR A 157 -4.81 -9.65 4.85
C TYR A 157 -5.08 -11.04 5.40
N ASN A 158 -6.18 -11.22 6.13
CA ASN A 158 -6.55 -12.53 6.68
C ASN A 158 -7.56 -13.19 5.75
N LEU A 159 -7.09 -14.17 4.99
CA LEU A 159 -7.94 -14.95 4.11
C LEU A 159 -8.65 -16.04 4.92
N ARG A 160 -9.98 -16.07 4.86
CA ARG A 160 -10.79 -17.12 5.49
C ARG A 160 -11.17 -18.15 4.44
N VAL A 161 -10.76 -19.40 4.66
CA VAL A 161 -11.07 -20.53 3.79
C VAL A 161 -12.04 -21.46 4.51
N MET A 162 -13.13 -21.83 3.85
CA MET A 162 -14.07 -22.83 4.37
C MET A 162 -13.72 -24.19 3.76
N CYS A 163 -13.57 -25.20 4.61
CA CYS A 163 -13.34 -26.56 4.15
C CYS A 163 -14.66 -27.27 3.90
N ARG A 164 -14.69 -28.11 2.87
CA ARG A 164 -15.80 -29.04 2.67
C ARG A 164 -15.85 -30.03 3.84
N PRO A 165 -17.00 -30.20 4.51
CA PRO A 165 -17.14 -31.25 5.52
C PRO A 165 -16.97 -32.63 4.85
N THR A 166 -16.09 -33.46 5.42
CA THR A 166 -15.88 -34.85 5.03
C THR A 166 -17.00 -35.75 5.51
#